data_AF-A0AAP8U379-F1
#
_entry.id   AF-A0AAP8U379-F1
#
_cell.length_a   1.000
_cell.length_b   1.000
_cell.length_c   1.000
_cell.angle_alpha   90.00
_cell.angle_beta   90.00
_cell.angle_gamma   90.00
#
_symmetry.space_group_name_H-M   'P 1'
#
loop_
_entity.id
_entity.type
_entity.pdbx_description
1 polymer ?
#
loop_
_entity_poly.entity_id
_entity_poly.type
_entity_poly.pdbx_seq_one_letter_code
_entity_poly.pdbx_strand_id
1 'polypeptide(L)'
;MKFSKGIVAGIITMFVLIAAFCMPLQTQAANLNTSSIVQASTFTDIDEHWARSYIQFLAERGIVKGKYIPFRPNAPISRGEAIALLNRVTQYSYGVVASPAEAAKVDKRYPLVQEIKQAVGTMNVMLYADQKAYTRFNPGDNALYLLHLSAVKKPLKIGRILESDWWLSSEHLQAPLNREEASMLLFHTILPNIRYDLHIEPAKLQEGLNGYYQATVSNAYQDTQSLYATGIKGYKLLEDHSGLFQPTQIMTRAQFAVILQRLLIANEQQKQKQWSGPVQEKTRISNLMLTAATYAYLSKNEQLMTSYFSKDALHTIEKLRPLPLHDIMGSYQVIDSNDNTIKAQGAYFSSMTGNYKVEYEMIKSEQSSNPYGWVITKITHIQK
;
A
#
# COMPACT_ATOMS: atom_id res chain seq x y z
N MET A 1 3.41 85.24 -31.81
CA MET A 1 4.69 85.49 -32.51
C MET A 1 5.79 85.59 -31.46
N LYS A 2 6.95 84.97 -31.73
CA LYS A 2 8.21 84.98 -30.95
C LYS A 2 8.35 83.96 -29.80
N PHE A 3 8.99 82.85 -30.18
CA PHE A 3 9.99 82.13 -29.37
C PHE A 3 11.14 83.05 -28.96
N SER A 4 11.74 82.80 -27.79
CA SER A 4 13.21 82.87 -27.68
C SER A 4 13.74 81.91 -26.61
N LYS A 5 14.79 81.20 -27.03
CA LYS A 5 15.61 80.23 -26.32
C LYS A 5 16.58 80.92 -25.35
N GLY A 6 17.07 80.20 -24.36
CA GLY A 6 18.24 80.59 -23.56
C GLY A 6 18.76 79.43 -22.70
N ILE A 7 19.89 78.88 -23.11
CA ILE A 7 20.66 77.78 -22.51
C ILE A 7 21.59 78.36 -21.43
N VAL A 8 21.92 77.62 -20.35
CA VAL A 8 23.30 77.30 -19.87
C VAL A 8 23.27 76.66 -18.46
N ALA A 9 23.80 75.43 -18.44
CA ALA A 9 24.59 74.69 -17.45
C ALA A 9 24.73 75.15 -15.97
N GLY A 10 24.63 74.17 -15.07
CA GLY A 10 25.14 74.24 -13.69
C GLY A 10 24.99 72.90 -12.97
N ILE A 11 26.11 72.24 -12.74
CA ILE A 11 26.27 70.85 -12.26
C ILE A 11 25.99 70.76 -10.73
N ILE A 12 25.75 69.52 -10.29
CA ILE A 12 26.08 68.93 -8.96
C ILE A 12 24.88 68.76 -8.01
N THR A 13 24.56 67.47 -7.74
CA THR A 13 24.39 66.81 -6.42
C THR A 13 23.15 65.91 -6.33
N MET A 14 23.38 64.62 -6.59
CA MET A 14 23.06 63.45 -5.76
C MET A 14 21.85 63.47 -4.79
N PHE A 15 21.09 62.36 -4.87
CA PHE A 15 20.22 61.73 -3.86
C PHE A 15 18.74 62.16 -3.70
N VAL A 16 17.88 61.42 -4.43
CA VAL A 16 16.76 60.59 -3.95
C VAL A 16 16.05 61.02 -2.66
N LEU A 17 14.77 61.38 -2.77
CA LEU A 17 13.71 60.99 -1.82
C LEU A 17 12.35 61.03 -2.52
N ILE A 18 11.80 59.84 -2.76
CA ILE A 18 10.46 59.59 -3.31
C ILE A 18 9.44 59.81 -2.18
N ALA A 19 8.52 60.76 -2.35
CA ALA A 19 7.39 60.96 -1.46
C ALA A 19 6.08 60.54 -2.15
N ALA A 20 5.48 59.50 -1.58
CA ALA A 20 4.05 59.26 -1.41
C ALA A 20 3.10 59.44 -2.63
N PHE A 21 2.75 58.30 -3.25
CA PHE A 21 1.40 58.12 -3.79
C PHE A 21 0.74 56.92 -3.12
N CYS A 22 -0.38 57.20 -2.46
CA CYS A 22 -1.16 56.31 -1.62
C CYS A 22 -2.05 55.42 -2.51
N MET A 23 -1.86 54.10 -2.45
CA MET A 23 -2.84 53.11 -2.92
C MET A 23 -3.39 52.36 -1.69
N PRO A 24 -4.71 52.15 -1.56
CA PRO A 24 -5.23 51.34 -0.47
C PRO A 24 -4.86 49.87 -0.71
N LEU A 25 -4.12 49.28 0.25
CA LEU A 25 -3.93 47.83 0.32
C LEU A 25 -5.29 47.16 0.54
N GLN A 26 -5.78 46.43 -0.46
CA GLN A 26 -6.75 45.36 -0.21
C GLN A 26 -6.02 44.25 0.53
N THR A 27 -6.30 44.11 1.82
CA THR A 27 -5.88 42.97 2.62
C THR A 27 -6.60 41.72 2.13
N GLN A 28 -5.93 40.93 1.29
CA GLN A 28 -6.28 39.52 1.16
C GLN A 28 -5.96 38.86 2.50
N ALA A 29 -7.00 38.63 3.32
CA ALA A 29 -6.89 37.68 4.41
C ALA A 29 -6.65 36.31 3.79
N ALA A 30 -5.40 35.84 3.85
CA ALA A 30 -5.09 34.45 3.59
C ALA A 30 -5.85 33.60 4.61
N ASN A 31 -6.96 33.00 4.19
CA ASN A 31 -7.59 31.92 4.93
C ASN A 31 -6.68 30.68 4.83
N LEU A 32 -5.62 30.68 5.63
CA LEU A 32 -4.86 29.50 5.96
C LEU A 32 -5.72 28.62 6.88
N ASN A 33 -6.66 27.89 6.31
CA ASN A 33 -7.20 26.70 6.97
C ASN A 33 -6.13 25.58 6.93
N THR A 34 -5.02 25.83 7.62
CA THR A 34 -4.02 24.82 7.98
C THR A 34 -4.42 24.19 9.30
N SER A 35 -5.58 23.54 9.32
CA SER A 35 -5.92 22.59 10.38
C SER A 35 -5.34 21.22 10.04
N SER A 36 -4.02 21.14 10.07
CA SER A 36 -3.30 19.93 10.49
C SER A 36 -1.89 20.37 10.87
N ILE A 37 -1.73 20.76 12.14
CA ILE A 37 -0.43 20.62 12.78
C ILE A 37 -0.15 19.12 12.70
N VAL A 38 0.63 18.68 11.70
CA VAL A 38 1.24 17.35 11.71
C VAL A 38 2.19 17.39 12.90
N GLN A 39 1.66 17.00 14.05
CA GLN A 39 2.40 16.94 15.28
C GLN A 39 3.44 15.85 15.06
N ALA A 40 4.70 16.24 14.86
CA ALA A 40 5.81 15.32 14.74
C ALA A 40 5.74 14.34 15.93
N SER A 41 5.39 13.10 15.64
CA SER A 41 5.38 12.01 16.61
C SER A 41 6.78 11.87 17.18
N THR A 42 6.98 12.42 18.36
CA THR A 42 8.25 12.42 19.07
C THR A 42 8.20 11.24 20.04
N PHE A 43 8.72 10.10 19.60
CA PHE A 43 9.01 8.99 20.49
C PHE A 43 10.16 9.42 21.42
N THR A 44 10.05 9.11 22.72
CA THR A 44 10.96 9.68 23.74
C THR A 44 12.33 9.01 23.80
N ASP A 45 12.55 7.93 23.05
CA ASP A 45 13.71 7.04 23.16
C ASP A 45 14.40 6.79 21.81
N ILE A 46 14.21 7.67 20.82
CA ILE A 46 14.81 7.52 19.48
C ILE A 46 15.78 8.63 19.10
N ASP A 47 15.98 9.65 19.94
CA ASP A 47 16.70 10.87 19.53
C ASP A 47 18.15 10.63 19.08
N GLU A 48 18.87 9.75 19.76
CA GLU A 48 20.25 9.36 19.44
C GLU A 48 20.31 7.98 18.76
N HIS A 49 19.16 7.39 18.43
CA HIS A 49 19.10 6.04 17.86
C HIS A 49 19.32 6.07 16.34
N TRP A 50 20.16 5.18 15.80
CA TRP A 50 20.45 5.10 14.37
C TRP A 50 19.20 4.97 13.49
N ALA A 51 18.14 4.35 14.02
CA ALA A 51 16.88 4.14 13.32
C ALA A 51 15.92 5.34 13.36
N ARG A 52 16.30 6.48 13.96
CA ARG A 52 15.44 7.64 14.19
C ARG A 52 14.69 8.08 12.93
N SER A 53 15.42 8.30 11.84
CA SER A 53 14.85 8.79 10.57
C SER A 53 13.85 7.81 9.96
N TYR A 54 14.14 6.51 10.03
CA TYR A 54 13.22 5.44 9.57
C TYR A 54 11.93 5.43 10.40
N ILE A 55 12.05 5.55 11.72
CA ILE A 55 10.90 5.55 12.63
C ILE A 55 10.05 6.80 12.42
N GLN A 56 10.67 7.98 12.32
CA GLN A 56 9.98 9.25 12.03
C GLN A 56 9.26 9.20 10.68
N PHE A 57 9.91 8.69 9.63
CA PHE A 57 9.32 8.52 8.31
C PHE A 57 8.03 7.69 8.32
N LEU A 58 8.03 6.59 9.08
CA LEU A 58 6.85 5.72 9.23
C LEU A 58 5.76 6.37 10.07
N ALA A 59 6.14 7.18 11.05
CA ALA A 59 5.22 7.80 11.99
C ALA A 59 4.48 8.99 11.39
N GLU A 60 5.16 9.80 10.55
CA GLU A 60 4.55 10.82 9.69
C GLU A 60 3.47 10.25 8.75
N ARG A 61 3.59 8.96 8.41
CA ARG A 61 2.64 8.21 7.56
C ARG A 61 1.61 7.43 8.37
N GLY A 62 1.61 7.54 9.70
CA GLY A 62 0.69 6.85 10.60
C GLY A 62 0.86 5.33 10.68
N ILE A 63 1.96 4.77 10.14
CA ILE A 63 2.24 3.33 10.13
C ILE A 63 2.64 2.86 11.53
N VAL A 64 3.59 3.55 12.13
CA VAL A 64 3.89 3.42 13.57
C VAL A 64 3.20 4.57 14.29
N LYS A 65 2.60 4.28 15.45
CA LYS A 65 1.80 5.25 16.20
C LYS A 65 2.39 5.43 17.58
N GLY A 66 2.44 6.69 18.04
CA GLY A 66 2.91 7.05 19.36
C GLY A 66 3.10 8.56 19.46
N LYS A 67 2.72 9.12 20.61
CA LYS A 67 2.91 10.53 20.91
C LYS A 67 3.38 10.63 22.35
N TYR A 68 4.62 11.08 22.56
CA TYR A 68 5.27 11.13 23.88
C TYR A 68 5.31 9.78 24.61
N ILE A 69 5.46 8.69 23.85
CA ILE A 69 5.65 7.32 24.37
C ILE A 69 6.95 6.73 23.79
N PRO A 70 7.59 5.76 24.47
CA PRO A 70 8.76 5.09 23.93
C PRO A 70 8.40 4.19 22.74
N PHE A 71 9.20 4.23 21.68
CA PHE A 71 9.13 3.31 20.54
C PHE A 71 9.71 1.95 20.89
N ARG A 72 10.70 1.91 21.78
CA ARG A 72 11.52 0.74 22.16
C ARG A 72 12.31 0.16 20.99
N PRO A 73 13.18 0.93 20.33
CA PRO A 73 13.81 0.52 19.07
C PRO A 73 14.66 -0.75 19.18
N ASN A 74 15.29 -0.99 20.32
CA ASN A 74 16.12 -2.17 20.58
C ASN A 74 15.34 -3.40 21.07
N ALA A 75 14.04 -3.25 21.39
CA ALA A 75 13.23 -4.39 21.79
C ALA A 75 12.96 -5.28 20.57
N PRO A 76 12.84 -6.62 20.77
CA PRO A 76 12.35 -7.51 19.72
C PRO A 76 11.00 -7.06 19.20
N ILE A 77 10.78 -7.20 17.90
CA ILE A 77 9.44 -7.10 17.34
C ILE A 77 8.72 -8.44 17.50
N SER A 78 7.47 -8.43 17.95
CA SER A 78 6.66 -9.64 18.00
C SER A 78 6.10 -10.01 16.61
N ARG A 79 5.81 -11.29 16.39
CA ARG A 79 5.21 -11.76 15.13
C ARG A 79 3.89 -11.06 14.80
N GLY A 80 3.03 -10.86 15.81
CA GLY A 80 1.75 -10.20 15.63
C GLY A 80 1.88 -8.71 15.32
N GLU A 81 2.83 -8.00 15.95
CA GLU A 81 3.13 -6.60 15.59
C GLU A 81 3.67 -6.48 14.17
N ALA A 82 4.53 -7.40 13.74
CA ALA A 82 5.08 -7.41 12.39
C ALA A 82 3.98 -7.53 11.32
N ILE A 83 3.05 -8.47 11.47
CA ILE A 83 1.90 -8.63 10.56
C ILE A 83 1.05 -7.35 10.52
N ALA A 84 0.74 -6.76 11.68
CA ALA A 84 -0.05 -5.54 11.75
C ALA A 84 0.64 -4.37 11.03
N LEU A 85 1.94 -4.19 11.24
CA LEU A 85 2.71 -3.14 10.57
C LEU A 85 2.84 -3.35 9.06
N LEU A 86 3.02 -4.59 8.60
CA LEU A 86 2.98 -4.92 7.18
C LEU A 86 1.63 -4.57 6.57
N ASN A 87 0.53 -4.92 7.24
CA ASN A 87 -0.82 -4.54 6.79
C ASN A 87 -0.98 -3.02 6.70
N ARG A 88 -0.47 -2.25 7.66
CA ARG A 88 -0.51 -0.78 7.59
C ARG A 88 0.30 -0.23 6.42
N VAL A 89 1.48 -0.77 6.13
CA VAL A 89 2.26 -0.38 4.93
C VAL A 89 1.45 -0.68 3.67
N THR A 90 0.86 -1.87 3.57
CA THR A 90 0.05 -2.25 2.41
C THR A 90 -1.17 -1.35 2.24
N GLN A 91 -1.88 -1.05 3.32
CA GLN A 91 -3.02 -0.12 3.30
C GLN A 91 -2.61 1.30 2.95
N TYR A 92 -1.46 1.76 3.43
CA TYR A 92 -0.92 3.06 3.03
C TYR A 92 -0.62 3.08 1.53
N SER A 93 -0.02 2.01 0.99
CA SER A 93 0.36 1.94 -0.42
C SER A 93 -0.80 1.69 -1.37
N TYR A 94 -1.82 0.92 -0.99
CA TYR A 94 -2.87 0.43 -1.90
C TYR A 94 -4.30 0.66 -1.39
N GLY A 95 -4.47 1.34 -0.26
CA GLY A 95 -5.77 1.51 0.37
C GLY A 95 -6.26 0.23 1.03
N VAL A 96 -7.43 0.32 1.65
CA VAL A 96 -8.09 -0.86 2.23
C VAL A 96 -8.86 -1.57 1.12
N VAL A 97 -8.41 -2.77 0.77
CA VAL A 97 -8.95 -3.56 -0.36
C VAL A 97 -9.86 -4.71 0.07
N ALA A 98 -9.85 -5.06 1.35
CA ALA A 98 -10.58 -6.21 1.88
C ALA A 98 -11.20 -5.87 3.24
N SER A 99 -12.21 -6.62 3.66
CA SER A 99 -12.61 -6.67 5.07
C SER A 99 -11.70 -7.62 5.86
N PRO A 100 -11.70 -7.56 7.20
CA PRO A 100 -11.01 -8.55 8.02
C PRO A 100 -11.48 -9.98 7.68
N ALA A 101 -10.54 -10.89 7.48
CA ALA A 101 -10.85 -12.29 7.18
C ALA A 101 -11.46 -12.97 8.42
N GLU A 102 -12.76 -13.27 8.38
CA GLU A 102 -13.46 -13.83 9.54
C GLU A 102 -13.02 -15.24 9.91
N ALA A 103 -12.64 -16.03 8.91
CA ALA A 103 -12.21 -17.42 9.07
C ALA A 103 -10.72 -17.59 9.44
N ALA A 104 -9.97 -16.49 9.58
CA ALA A 104 -8.54 -16.57 9.93
C ALA A 104 -8.34 -17.31 11.27
N LYS A 105 -7.44 -18.31 11.24
CA LYS A 105 -7.15 -19.23 12.36
C LYS A 105 -6.22 -18.60 13.40
N VAL A 106 -6.72 -17.57 14.07
CA VAL A 106 -5.96 -16.73 15.02
C VAL A 106 -6.71 -16.53 16.33
N ASP A 107 -5.98 -16.45 17.45
CA ASP A 107 -6.56 -16.14 18.76
C ASP A 107 -7.24 -14.77 18.77
N LYS A 108 -8.55 -14.77 19.06
CA LYS A 108 -9.37 -13.55 19.11
C LYS A 108 -9.03 -12.62 20.27
N ARG A 109 -8.28 -13.11 21.27
CA ARG A 109 -7.86 -12.33 22.45
C ARG A 109 -6.60 -11.49 22.19
N TYR A 110 -5.89 -11.74 21.08
CA TYR A 110 -4.68 -11.00 20.78
C TYR A 110 -5.02 -9.52 20.46
N PRO A 111 -4.34 -8.53 21.06
CA PRO A 111 -4.74 -7.12 20.93
C PRO A 111 -4.83 -6.58 19.49
N LEU A 112 -3.98 -7.05 18.58
CA LEU A 112 -3.94 -6.60 17.19
C LEU A 112 -4.68 -7.57 16.24
N VAL A 113 -5.57 -8.44 16.76
CA VAL A 113 -6.20 -9.48 15.95
C VAL A 113 -6.97 -8.94 14.75
N GLN A 114 -7.61 -7.77 14.86
CA GLN A 114 -8.34 -7.17 13.75
C GLN A 114 -7.40 -6.76 12.61
N GLU A 115 -6.22 -6.22 12.94
CA GLU A 115 -5.21 -5.87 11.95
C GLU A 115 -4.60 -7.11 11.30
N ILE A 116 -4.45 -8.21 12.06
CA ILE A 116 -3.99 -9.50 11.51
C ILE A 116 -5.04 -10.09 10.55
N LYS A 117 -6.31 -10.14 10.96
CA LYS A 117 -7.42 -10.58 10.09
C LYS A 117 -7.49 -9.73 8.83
N GLN A 118 -7.32 -8.41 8.98
CA GLN A 118 -7.25 -7.49 7.87
C GLN A 118 -6.04 -7.77 6.96
N ALA A 119 -4.86 -8.06 7.52
CA ALA A 119 -3.69 -8.47 6.76
C ALA A 119 -3.96 -9.71 5.90
N VAL A 120 -4.61 -10.72 6.47
CA VAL A 120 -4.97 -11.97 5.77
C VAL A 120 -5.88 -11.66 4.59
N GLY A 121 -6.96 -10.91 4.82
CA GLY A 121 -7.89 -10.50 3.77
C GLY A 121 -7.18 -9.70 2.67
N THR A 122 -6.35 -8.74 3.06
CA THR A 122 -5.56 -7.91 2.13
C THR A 122 -4.63 -8.75 1.26
N MET A 123 -3.82 -9.64 1.85
CA MET A 123 -2.89 -10.49 1.08
C MET A 123 -3.65 -11.37 0.08
N ASN A 124 -4.75 -11.99 0.53
CA ASN A 124 -5.57 -12.84 -0.33
C ASN A 124 -6.16 -12.02 -1.49
N VAL A 125 -6.81 -10.89 -1.20
CA VAL A 125 -7.42 -10.01 -2.21
C VAL A 125 -6.39 -9.44 -3.20
N MET A 126 -5.22 -9.01 -2.74
CA MET A 126 -4.17 -8.50 -3.63
C MET A 126 -3.69 -9.56 -4.63
N LEU A 127 -3.60 -10.81 -4.21
CA LEU A 127 -3.28 -11.91 -5.11
C LEU A 127 -4.43 -12.20 -6.07
N TYR A 128 -5.67 -12.26 -5.58
CA TYR A 128 -6.84 -12.51 -6.41
C TYR A 128 -7.04 -11.43 -7.49
N ALA A 129 -6.87 -10.15 -7.14
CA ALA A 129 -7.01 -9.01 -8.04
C ALA A 129 -6.04 -9.09 -9.23
N ASP A 130 -4.93 -9.77 -9.04
CA ASP A 130 -3.90 -9.98 -10.03
C ASP A 130 -4.13 -11.29 -10.83
N GLN A 131 -4.67 -12.34 -10.22
CA GLN A 131 -4.83 -13.65 -10.84
C GLN A 131 -6.02 -13.79 -11.79
N LYS A 132 -7.15 -13.15 -11.48
CA LYS A 132 -8.45 -13.37 -12.16
C LYS A 132 -8.85 -14.85 -12.27
N ALA A 133 -8.38 -15.69 -11.34
CA ALA A 133 -8.66 -17.12 -11.30
C ALA A 133 -8.79 -17.57 -9.84
N TYR A 134 -9.78 -18.45 -9.57
CA TYR A 134 -9.91 -19.04 -8.24
C TYR A 134 -8.79 -20.04 -8.00
N THR A 135 -7.91 -19.72 -7.06
CA THR A 135 -6.93 -20.66 -6.52
C THR A 135 -7.29 -21.04 -5.09
N ARG A 136 -6.95 -22.27 -4.70
CA ARG A 136 -6.97 -22.70 -3.29
C ARG A 136 -5.82 -22.10 -2.48
N PHE A 137 -4.87 -21.44 -3.15
CA PHE A 137 -3.73 -20.82 -2.50
C PHE A 137 -4.08 -19.44 -1.93
N ASN A 138 -4.20 -19.37 -0.60
CA ASN A 138 -4.46 -18.12 0.13
C ASN A 138 -3.18 -17.64 0.83
N PRO A 139 -2.50 -16.59 0.36
CA PRO A 139 -1.22 -16.17 0.94
C PRO A 139 -1.32 -15.73 2.39
N GLY A 140 -2.42 -15.09 2.80
CA GLY A 140 -2.64 -14.67 4.17
C GLY A 140 -2.80 -15.86 5.12
N ASP A 141 -3.62 -16.84 4.75
CA ASP A 141 -3.81 -18.06 5.55
C ASP A 141 -2.54 -18.90 5.62
N ASN A 142 -1.80 -18.99 4.50
CA ASN A 142 -0.49 -19.65 4.45
C ASN A 142 0.51 -18.96 5.39
N ALA A 143 0.57 -17.63 5.39
CA ALA A 143 1.47 -16.89 6.27
C ALA A 143 1.20 -17.20 7.75
N LEU A 144 -0.07 -17.22 8.19
CA LEU A 144 -0.43 -17.58 9.56
C LEU A 144 -0.10 -19.05 9.88
N TYR A 145 -0.37 -19.97 8.95
CA TYR A 145 -0.07 -21.38 9.13
C TYR A 145 1.44 -21.63 9.26
N LEU A 146 2.24 -20.95 8.44
CA LEU A 146 3.71 -21.05 8.49
C LEU A 146 4.27 -20.46 9.79
N LEU A 147 3.72 -19.36 10.31
CA LEU A 147 4.08 -18.89 11.65
C LEU A 147 3.73 -19.92 12.73
N HIS A 148 2.57 -20.58 12.63
CA HIS A 148 2.21 -21.66 13.54
C HIS A 148 3.25 -22.79 13.46
N LEU A 149 3.61 -23.24 12.26
CA LEU A 149 4.64 -24.27 12.06
C LEU A 149 5.98 -23.87 12.67
N SER A 150 6.43 -22.63 12.44
CA SER A 150 7.65 -22.11 13.06
C SER A 150 7.58 -22.17 14.59
N ALA A 151 6.45 -21.75 15.18
CA ALA A 151 6.24 -21.76 16.62
C ALA A 151 6.34 -23.16 17.22
N VAL A 152 5.88 -24.18 16.49
CA VAL A 152 5.99 -25.60 16.90
C VAL A 152 7.23 -26.29 16.32
N LYS A 153 8.24 -25.53 15.88
CA LYS A 153 9.54 -25.99 15.37
C LYS A 153 9.45 -26.94 14.17
N LYS A 154 8.41 -26.79 13.34
CA LYS A 154 8.25 -27.48 12.05
C LYS A 154 8.83 -26.62 10.91
N PRO A 155 9.30 -27.24 9.80
CA PRO A 155 9.91 -26.52 8.69
C PRO A 155 8.89 -25.66 7.92
N LEU A 156 9.33 -24.50 7.43
CA LEU A 156 8.55 -23.59 6.60
C LEU A 156 8.60 -24.04 5.13
N LYS A 157 7.59 -24.78 4.68
CA LYS A 157 7.49 -25.25 3.29
C LYS A 157 6.39 -24.51 2.52
N ILE A 158 6.73 -23.96 1.36
CA ILE A 158 5.77 -23.32 0.44
C ILE A 158 4.78 -24.38 -0.09
N GLY A 159 3.53 -23.98 -0.31
CA GLY A 159 2.53 -24.83 -1.00
C GLY A 159 2.06 -26.04 -0.20
N ARG A 160 2.37 -26.10 1.10
CA ARG A 160 1.91 -27.16 2.00
C ARG A 160 0.39 -27.11 2.13
N ILE A 161 -0.25 -28.28 2.14
CA ILE A 161 -1.68 -28.38 2.48
C ILE A 161 -1.84 -27.94 3.93
N LEU A 162 -2.76 -27.00 4.17
CA LEU A 162 -3.11 -26.54 5.51
C LEU A 162 -3.78 -27.71 6.25
N GLU A 163 -3.22 -28.09 7.40
CA GLU A 163 -3.88 -29.02 8.31
C GLU A 163 -5.23 -28.39 8.75
N SER A 164 -6.22 -29.21 9.12
CA SER A 164 -7.55 -28.67 9.48
C SER A 164 -7.59 -28.16 10.93
N ASP A 165 -6.79 -28.76 11.81
CA ASP A 165 -6.75 -28.49 13.24
C ASP A 165 -5.45 -27.79 13.64
N TRP A 166 -5.39 -26.48 13.36
CA TRP A 166 -4.33 -25.60 13.84
C TRP A 166 -4.89 -24.23 14.18
N TRP A 167 -4.15 -23.50 15.01
CA TRP A 167 -4.44 -22.12 15.34
C TRP A 167 -3.15 -21.39 15.74
N LEU A 168 -3.13 -20.09 15.49
CA LEU A 168 -2.04 -19.22 15.94
C LEU A 168 -2.43 -18.55 17.26
N SER A 169 -1.76 -18.95 18.34
CA SER A 169 -2.06 -18.51 19.70
C SER A 169 -1.58 -17.09 19.99
N SER A 170 -2.18 -16.46 21.01
CA SER A 170 -1.68 -15.17 21.51
C SER A 170 -0.21 -15.26 21.94
N GLU A 171 0.20 -16.36 22.55
CA GLU A 171 1.60 -16.64 22.91
C GLU A 171 2.49 -16.71 21.66
N HIS A 172 2.06 -17.46 20.64
CA HIS A 172 2.80 -17.55 19.39
C HIS A 172 2.91 -16.20 18.70
N LEU A 173 1.89 -15.34 18.78
CA LEU A 173 1.91 -13.99 18.22
C LEU A 173 2.80 -13.02 18.99
N GLN A 174 2.89 -13.16 20.32
CA GLN A 174 3.74 -12.34 21.18
C GLN A 174 5.22 -12.73 21.07
N ALA A 175 5.52 -13.94 20.62
CA ALA A 175 6.88 -14.41 20.44
C ALA A 175 7.68 -13.49 19.48
N PRO A 176 8.98 -13.30 19.72
CA PRO A 176 9.85 -12.53 18.84
C PRO A 176 9.90 -13.09 17.42
N LEU A 177 9.91 -12.19 16.42
CA LEU A 177 10.07 -12.52 15.01
C LEU A 177 11.57 -12.68 14.69
N ASN A 178 11.92 -13.78 14.02
CA ASN A 178 13.25 -13.95 13.44
C ASN A 178 13.29 -13.56 11.95
N ARG A 179 14.49 -13.47 11.36
CA ARG A 179 14.66 -13.07 9.95
C ARG A 179 14.05 -14.05 8.95
N GLU A 180 14.05 -15.35 9.24
CA GLU A 180 13.39 -16.38 8.42
C GLU A 180 11.87 -16.19 8.37
N GLU A 181 11.25 -15.92 9.52
CA GLU A 181 9.81 -15.63 9.60
C GLU A 181 9.49 -14.30 8.93
N ALA A 182 10.35 -13.29 9.09
CA ALA A 182 10.20 -12.01 8.42
C ALA A 182 10.24 -12.14 6.89
N SER A 183 11.17 -12.92 6.34
CA SER A 183 11.22 -13.15 4.89
C SER A 183 9.97 -13.88 4.39
N MET A 184 9.48 -14.85 5.15
CA MET A 184 8.25 -15.57 4.85
C MET A 184 7.03 -14.64 4.83
N LEU A 185 6.89 -13.75 5.83
CA LEU A 185 5.79 -12.78 5.86
C LEU A 185 5.87 -11.78 4.70
N LEU A 186 7.07 -11.26 4.40
CA LEU A 186 7.30 -10.35 3.28
C LEU A 186 6.98 -11.03 1.95
N PHE A 187 7.43 -12.27 1.75
CA PHE A 187 7.17 -13.05 0.54
C PHE A 187 5.67 -13.13 0.24
N HIS A 188 4.85 -13.47 1.23
CA HIS A 188 3.39 -13.52 1.04
C HIS A 188 2.77 -12.14 0.85
N THR A 189 3.33 -11.10 1.49
CA THR A 189 2.88 -9.70 1.34
C THR A 189 3.09 -9.19 -0.09
N ILE A 190 4.22 -9.53 -0.72
CA ILE A 190 4.57 -9.06 -2.08
C ILE A 190 4.39 -10.14 -3.15
N LEU A 191 3.70 -11.24 -2.84
CA LEU A 191 3.54 -12.39 -3.73
C LEU A 191 3.03 -12.03 -5.14
N PRO A 192 2.13 -11.04 -5.33
CA PRO A 192 1.73 -10.62 -6.67
C PRO A 192 2.89 -10.12 -7.54
N ASN A 193 3.92 -9.52 -6.94
CA ASN A 193 5.11 -9.08 -7.66
C ASN A 193 6.04 -10.26 -7.93
N ILE A 194 6.26 -11.13 -6.93
CA ILE A 194 7.12 -12.31 -7.07
C ILE A 194 6.61 -13.23 -8.16
N ARG A 195 5.30 -13.52 -8.18
CA ARG A 195 4.69 -14.37 -9.22
C ARG A 195 4.91 -13.77 -10.61
N TYR A 196 4.80 -12.45 -10.74
CA TYR A 196 5.05 -11.76 -12.00
C TYR A 196 6.51 -11.90 -12.44
N ASP A 197 7.46 -11.67 -11.54
CA ASP A 197 8.91 -11.81 -11.81
C ASP A 197 9.31 -13.25 -12.14
N LEU A 198 8.62 -14.23 -11.56
CA LEU A 198 8.80 -15.65 -11.87
C LEU A 198 8.03 -16.11 -13.11
N HIS A 199 7.28 -15.22 -13.77
CA HIS A 199 6.43 -15.52 -14.92
C HIS A 199 5.46 -16.69 -14.68
N ILE A 200 4.96 -16.83 -13.45
CA ILE A 200 4.02 -17.89 -13.10
C ILE A 200 2.61 -17.47 -13.54
N GLU A 201 2.02 -18.28 -14.42
CA GLU A 201 0.62 -18.10 -14.83
C GLU A 201 -0.31 -18.17 -13.61
N PRO A 202 -1.30 -17.27 -13.49
CA PRO A 202 -2.24 -17.26 -12.36
C PRO A 202 -2.85 -18.62 -12.00
N ALA A 203 -3.31 -19.37 -13.00
CA ALA A 203 -3.93 -20.68 -12.83
C ALA A 203 -2.97 -21.76 -12.31
N LYS A 204 -1.66 -21.56 -12.49
CA LYS A 204 -0.60 -22.49 -12.08
C LYS A 204 0.15 -22.01 -10.86
N LEU A 205 -0.38 -21.05 -10.08
CA LEU A 205 0.36 -20.49 -8.94
C LEU A 205 0.92 -21.58 -8.01
N GLN A 206 0.07 -22.52 -7.57
CA GLN A 206 0.50 -23.54 -6.62
C GLN A 206 1.57 -24.46 -7.22
N GLU A 207 1.40 -24.89 -8.47
CA GLU A 207 2.38 -25.71 -9.19
C GLU A 207 3.69 -24.94 -9.41
N GLY A 208 3.61 -23.69 -9.85
CA GLY A 208 4.78 -22.82 -10.09
C GLY A 208 5.55 -22.53 -8.81
N LEU A 209 4.87 -22.28 -7.69
CA LEU A 209 5.51 -22.10 -6.39
C LEU A 209 6.13 -23.40 -5.86
N ASN A 210 5.49 -24.56 -6.10
CA ASN A 210 6.08 -25.86 -5.80
C ASN A 210 7.30 -26.15 -6.68
N GLY A 211 7.26 -25.78 -7.96
CA GLY A 211 8.37 -25.87 -8.90
C GLY A 211 9.53 -24.97 -8.46
N TYR A 212 9.24 -23.75 -8.04
CA TYR A 212 10.22 -22.85 -7.42
C TYR A 212 10.86 -23.47 -6.16
N TYR A 213 10.10 -24.26 -5.40
CA TYR A 213 10.61 -24.98 -4.23
C TYR A 213 11.54 -26.15 -4.56
N GLN A 214 11.24 -26.88 -5.64
CA GLN A 214 11.99 -28.07 -6.04
C GLN A 214 13.17 -27.75 -6.96
N ALA A 215 13.08 -26.66 -7.72
CA ALA A 215 14.21 -26.13 -8.45
C ALA A 215 15.31 -25.81 -7.43
N THR A 216 16.50 -26.36 -7.63
CA THR A 216 17.72 -25.91 -6.95
C THR A 216 18.02 -24.49 -7.40
N VAL A 217 17.22 -23.52 -6.93
CA VAL A 217 17.55 -22.11 -7.01
C VAL A 217 18.87 -21.99 -6.26
N SER A 218 19.92 -21.55 -6.94
CA SER A 218 21.22 -21.33 -6.30
C SER A 218 20.98 -20.50 -5.05
N ASN A 219 21.35 -21.05 -3.89
CA ASN A 219 21.06 -20.42 -2.61
C ASN A 219 21.54 -18.97 -2.68
N ALA A 220 20.59 -18.05 -2.52
CA ALA A 220 20.88 -16.63 -2.58
C ALA A 220 21.85 -16.21 -1.46
N TYR A 221 21.91 -16.99 -0.39
CA TYR A 221 22.69 -16.74 0.81
C TYR A 221 23.45 -18.00 1.19
N GLN A 222 24.64 -17.83 1.76
CA GLN A 222 25.51 -18.96 2.11
C GLN A 222 25.04 -19.74 3.35
N ASP A 223 24.24 -19.11 4.20
CA ASP A 223 23.87 -19.58 5.54
C ASP A 223 22.38 -19.94 5.68
N THR A 224 21.61 -19.92 4.59
CA THR A 224 20.22 -20.39 4.59
C THR A 224 19.82 -21.03 3.26
N GLN A 225 18.95 -22.04 3.35
CA GLN A 225 18.23 -22.63 2.21
C GLN A 225 16.81 -22.06 2.07
N SER A 226 16.52 -20.95 2.75
CA SER A 226 15.22 -20.33 2.71
C SER A 226 14.86 -19.84 1.32
N LEU A 227 13.82 -20.47 0.77
CA LEU A 227 13.23 -20.03 -0.48
C LEU A 227 12.45 -18.74 -0.32
N TYR A 228 11.98 -18.42 0.89
CA TYR A 228 11.38 -17.12 1.17
C TYR A 228 12.43 -16.02 1.11
N ALA A 229 13.58 -16.20 1.77
CA ALA A 229 14.70 -15.26 1.69
C ALA A 229 15.18 -15.09 0.23
N THR A 230 15.33 -16.20 -0.49
CA THR A 230 15.74 -16.19 -1.90
C THR A 230 14.73 -15.46 -2.77
N GLY A 231 13.44 -15.73 -2.60
CA GLY A 231 12.36 -15.15 -3.40
C GLY A 231 12.22 -13.64 -3.23
N ILE A 232 12.60 -13.09 -2.08
CA ILE A 232 12.54 -11.65 -1.83
C ILE A 232 13.89 -10.93 -2.01
N LYS A 233 14.98 -11.65 -2.32
CA LYS A 233 16.33 -11.04 -2.39
C LYS A 233 16.40 -9.90 -3.40
N GLY A 234 15.78 -10.06 -4.58
CA GLY A 234 15.75 -9.04 -5.63
C GLY A 234 15.11 -7.71 -5.21
N TYR A 235 14.25 -7.74 -4.19
CA TYR A 235 13.57 -6.57 -3.64
C TYR A 235 14.39 -5.83 -2.58
N LYS A 236 15.52 -6.41 -2.14
CA LYS A 236 16.45 -5.79 -1.18
C LYS A 236 15.82 -5.37 0.15
N LEU A 237 14.70 -5.99 0.53
CA LEU A 237 13.95 -5.64 1.74
C LEU A 237 14.73 -5.97 3.01
N LEU A 238 15.35 -7.15 3.05
CA LEU A 238 16.15 -7.66 4.17
C LEU A 238 17.66 -7.52 3.97
N GLU A 239 18.12 -6.86 2.91
CA GLU A 239 19.55 -6.79 2.58
C GLU A 239 20.36 -6.14 3.71
N ASP A 240 21.46 -6.82 4.07
CA ASP A 240 22.52 -6.31 4.94
C ASP A 240 23.86 -6.31 4.19
N HIS A 241 24.86 -5.65 4.78
CA HIS A 241 26.19 -5.50 4.18
C HIS A 241 27.10 -6.72 4.38
N SER A 242 26.63 -7.75 5.09
CA SER A 242 27.43 -8.91 5.48
C SER A 242 27.43 -10.02 4.44
N GLY A 243 26.44 -10.02 3.52
CA GLY A 243 26.23 -11.09 2.54
C GLY A 243 25.63 -12.37 3.12
N LEU A 244 25.47 -12.45 4.44
CA LEU A 244 24.76 -13.52 5.15
C LEU A 244 23.29 -13.15 5.36
N PHE A 245 22.42 -14.15 5.51
CA PHE A 245 21.01 -13.93 5.78
C PHE A 245 20.67 -13.92 7.27
N GLN A 246 21.36 -14.72 8.09
CA GLN A 246 21.16 -14.86 9.53
C GLN A 246 19.72 -15.30 9.91
N PRO A 247 19.25 -16.49 9.46
CA PRO A 247 17.84 -16.87 9.52
C PRO A 247 17.26 -16.88 10.96
N THR A 248 18.05 -17.25 11.96
CA THR A 248 17.62 -17.36 13.36
C THR A 248 17.73 -16.06 14.14
N GLN A 249 18.29 -15.00 13.55
CA GLN A 249 18.46 -13.72 14.24
C GLN A 249 17.09 -13.13 14.59
N ILE A 250 16.88 -12.83 15.87
CA ILE A 250 15.71 -12.09 16.34
C ILE A 250 15.81 -10.65 15.88
N MET A 251 14.72 -10.16 15.27
CA MET A 251 14.66 -8.80 14.74
C MET A 251 14.24 -7.81 15.82
N THR A 252 14.93 -6.67 15.87
CA THR A 252 14.48 -5.53 16.67
C THR A 252 13.40 -4.73 15.94
N ARG A 253 12.62 -3.95 16.69
CA ARG A 253 11.64 -3.01 16.12
C ARG A 253 12.30 -1.98 15.19
N ALA A 254 13.52 -1.54 15.51
CA ALA A 254 14.30 -0.65 14.66
C ALA A 254 14.71 -1.30 13.33
N GLN A 255 15.21 -2.53 13.35
CA GLN A 255 15.53 -3.26 12.11
C GLN A 255 14.28 -3.46 11.26
N PHE A 256 13.14 -3.77 11.88
CA PHE A 256 11.89 -3.93 11.16
C PHE A 256 11.36 -2.60 10.58
N ALA A 257 11.59 -1.47 11.24
CA ALA A 257 11.26 -0.14 10.70
C ALA A 257 11.99 0.15 9.38
N VAL A 258 13.26 -0.24 9.25
CA VAL A 258 14.01 -0.11 7.99
C VAL A 258 13.34 -0.90 6.86
N ILE A 259 12.92 -2.13 7.15
CA ILE A 259 12.23 -3.00 6.17
C ILE A 259 10.93 -2.36 5.72
N LEU A 260 10.12 -1.85 6.66
CA LEU A 260 8.84 -1.22 6.35
C LEU A 260 9.03 0.01 5.45
N GLN A 261 10.05 0.83 5.70
CA GLN A 261 10.37 1.96 4.82
C GLN A 261 10.78 1.47 3.42
N ARG A 262 11.66 0.47 3.33
CA ARG A 262 12.09 -0.10 2.04
C ARG A 262 10.90 -0.66 1.25
N LEU A 263 10.01 -1.39 1.93
CA LEU A 263 8.79 -1.94 1.34
C LEU A 263 7.88 -0.82 0.81
N LEU A 264 7.70 0.25 1.58
CA LEU A 264 6.89 1.40 1.16
C LEU A 264 7.47 2.06 -0.10
N ILE A 265 8.78 2.31 -0.12
CA ILE A 265 9.47 2.89 -1.29
C ILE A 265 9.34 1.96 -2.50
N ALA A 266 9.52 0.65 -2.33
CA ALA A 266 9.38 -0.33 -3.40
C ALA A 266 7.93 -0.36 -3.95
N ASN A 267 6.92 -0.29 -3.07
CA ASN A 267 5.52 -0.22 -3.48
C ASN A 267 5.23 1.05 -4.31
N GLU A 268 5.73 2.21 -3.90
CA GLU A 268 5.55 3.46 -4.65
C GLU A 268 6.19 3.38 -6.04
N GLN A 269 7.44 2.90 -6.11
CA GLN A 269 8.12 2.71 -7.40
C GLN A 269 7.37 1.72 -8.30
N GLN A 270 6.85 0.63 -7.73
CA GLN A 270 6.08 -0.34 -8.49
C GLN A 270 4.79 0.27 -9.04
N LYS A 271 4.02 1.00 -8.21
CA LYS A 271 2.80 1.69 -8.67
C LYS A 271 3.09 2.66 -9.79
N GLN A 272 4.16 3.46 -9.67
CA GLN A 272 4.57 4.39 -10.73
C GLN A 272 4.83 3.66 -12.04
N LYS A 273 5.62 2.58 -12.00
CA LYS A 273 5.88 1.72 -13.18
C LYS A 273 4.59 1.15 -13.77
N GLN A 274 3.63 0.76 -12.93
CA GLN A 274 2.36 0.21 -13.42
C GLN A 274 1.51 1.26 -14.13
N TRP A 275 1.41 2.47 -13.56
CA TRP A 275 0.64 3.56 -14.16
C TRP A 275 1.27 4.08 -15.45
N SER A 276 2.60 4.13 -15.54
CA SER A 276 3.32 4.50 -16.77
C SER A 276 3.51 3.34 -17.74
N GLY A 277 3.08 2.12 -17.36
CA GLY A 277 3.32 0.89 -18.08
C GLY A 277 2.33 0.64 -19.23
N PRO A 278 2.44 -0.54 -19.87
CA PRO A 278 1.49 -0.96 -20.90
C PRO A 278 0.08 -1.16 -20.31
N VAL A 279 -0.91 -1.31 -21.18
CA VAL A 279 -2.34 -1.44 -20.82
C VAL A 279 -2.58 -2.55 -19.79
N GLN A 280 -1.81 -3.64 -19.84
CA GLN A 280 -1.91 -4.75 -18.88
C GLN A 280 -1.52 -4.33 -17.46
N GLU A 281 -0.45 -3.55 -17.29
CA GLU A 281 -0.03 -3.05 -15.98
C GLU A 281 -0.99 -1.99 -15.44
N LYS A 282 -1.45 -1.07 -16.32
CA LYS A 282 -2.50 -0.10 -15.99
C LYS A 282 -3.79 -0.81 -15.56
N THR A 283 -4.15 -1.89 -16.25
CA THR A 283 -5.29 -2.74 -15.88
C THR A 283 -5.10 -3.33 -14.49
N ARG A 284 -3.91 -3.85 -14.16
CA ARG A 284 -3.66 -4.45 -12.84
C ARG A 284 -3.79 -3.43 -11.71
N ILE A 285 -3.13 -2.28 -11.82
CA ILE A 285 -3.16 -1.27 -10.74
C ILE A 285 -4.54 -0.60 -10.61
N SER A 286 -5.23 -0.35 -11.72
CA SER A 286 -6.59 0.21 -11.67
C SER A 286 -7.63 -0.81 -11.17
N ASN A 287 -7.45 -2.11 -11.42
CA ASN A 287 -8.29 -3.16 -10.83
C ASN A 287 -8.23 -3.11 -9.30
N LEU A 288 -7.02 -3.00 -8.75
CA LEU A 288 -6.80 -2.89 -7.31
C LEU A 288 -7.37 -1.57 -6.75
N MET A 289 -7.23 -0.47 -7.48
CA MET A 289 -7.85 0.82 -7.12
C MET A 289 -9.39 0.69 -7.04
N LEU A 290 -10.04 0.06 -8.03
CA LEU A 290 -11.49 -0.13 -8.01
C LEU A 290 -11.94 -1.09 -6.90
N THR A 291 -11.10 -2.06 -6.53
CA THR A 291 -11.33 -2.90 -5.35
C THR A 291 -11.34 -2.04 -4.07
N ALA A 292 -10.34 -1.16 -3.89
CA ALA A 292 -10.29 -0.25 -2.75
C ALA A 292 -11.46 0.76 -2.74
N ALA A 293 -11.82 1.31 -3.91
CA ALA A 293 -12.96 2.21 -4.05
C ALA A 293 -14.29 1.52 -3.72
N THR A 294 -14.45 0.26 -4.14
CA THR A 294 -15.63 -0.53 -3.80
C THR A 294 -15.70 -0.81 -2.31
N TYR A 295 -14.58 -1.15 -1.68
CA TYR A 295 -14.51 -1.28 -0.22
C TYR A 295 -14.92 0.03 0.47
N ALA A 296 -14.39 1.17 0.04
CA ALA A 296 -14.74 2.48 0.57
C ALA A 296 -16.25 2.73 0.50
N TYR A 297 -16.86 2.44 -0.66
CA TYR A 297 -18.31 2.56 -0.85
C TYR A 297 -19.12 1.63 0.06
N LEU A 298 -18.78 0.33 0.11
CA LEU A 298 -19.50 -0.66 0.91
C LEU A 298 -19.35 -0.42 2.42
N SER A 299 -18.19 0.10 2.84
CA SER A 299 -17.94 0.48 4.24
C SER A 299 -18.75 1.70 4.69
N LYS A 300 -19.39 2.43 3.75
CA LYS A 300 -20.10 3.69 3.98
C LYS A 300 -19.24 4.76 4.67
N ASN A 301 -17.92 4.70 4.50
CA ASN A 301 -17.01 5.69 5.04
C ASN A 301 -16.94 6.90 4.10
N GLU A 302 -17.60 8.00 4.46
CA GLU A 302 -17.71 9.20 3.63
C GLU A 302 -16.36 9.79 3.22
N GLN A 303 -15.39 9.82 4.13
CA GLN A 303 -14.05 10.32 3.85
C GLN A 303 -13.33 9.44 2.81
N LEU A 304 -13.43 8.12 2.94
CA LEU A 304 -12.85 7.22 1.95
C LEU A 304 -13.59 7.30 0.61
N MET A 305 -14.93 7.33 0.62
CA MET A 305 -15.71 7.45 -0.61
C MET A 305 -15.34 8.70 -1.41
N THR A 306 -15.29 9.86 -0.75
CA THR A 306 -14.92 11.13 -1.39
C THR A 306 -13.46 11.18 -1.85
N SER A 307 -12.58 10.32 -1.31
CA SER A 307 -11.21 10.19 -1.82
C SER A 307 -11.13 9.46 -3.17
N TYR A 308 -12.06 8.54 -3.46
CA TYR A 308 -12.05 7.71 -4.69
C TYR A 308 -13.02 8.19 -5.78
N PHE A 309 -14.13 8.82 -5.40
CA PHE A 309 -15.22 9.16 -6.33
C PHE A 309 -15.49 10.67 -6.36
N SER A 310 -15.78 11.20 -7.54
CA SER A 310 -16.38 12.53 -7.68
C SER A 310 -17.81 12.55 -7.12
N LYS A 311 -18.35 13.74 -6.86
CA LYS A 311 -19.76 13.91 -6.48
C LYS A 311 -20.71 13.32 -7.52
N ASP A 312 -20.42 13.53 -8.81
CA ASP A 312 -21.25 13.03 -9.90
C ASP A 312 -21.20 11.50 -10.01
N ALA A 313 -20.03 10.90 -9.79
CA ALA A 313 -19.88 9.45 -9.72
C ALA A 313 -20.69 8.88 -8.55
N LEU A 314 -20.58 9.46 -7.34
CA LEU A 314 -21.37 9.04 -6.17
C LEU A 314 -22.87 9.14 -6.42
N HIS A 315 -23.34 10.27 -6.97
CA HIS A 315 -24.74 10.45 -7.31
C HIS A 315 -25.24 9.42 -8.33
N THR A 316 -24.39 9.00 -9.26
CA THR A 316 -24.73 7.95 -10.23
C THR A 316 -24.82 6.60 -9.53
N ILE A 317 -23.85 6.25 -8.69
CA ILE A 317 -23.80 4.98 -7.95
C ILE A 317 -25.07 4.74 -7.13
N GLU A 318 -25.58 5.76 -6.43
CA GLU A 318 -26.78 5.66 -5.60
C GLU A 318 -27.99 5.12 -6.37
N LYS A 319 -28.07 5.44 -7.67
CA LYS A 319 -29.14 5.05 -8.58
C LYS A 319 -28.90 3.71 -9.26
N LEU A 320 -27.69 3.16 -9.18
CA LEU A 320 -27.35 1.90 -9.83
C LEU A 320 -27.88 0.70 -9.04
N ARG A 321 -28.49 -0.24 -9.76
CA ARG A 321 -28.85 -1.58 -9.28
C ARG A 321 -28.51 -2.58 -10.39
N PRO A 322 -27.77 -3.66 -10.08
CA PRO A 322 -27.29 -4.10 -8.76
C PRO A 322 -26.00 -3.39 -8.30
N LEU A 323 -25.68 -3.54 -7.02
CA LEU A 323 -24.34 -3.32 -6.46
C LEU A 323 -23.73 -4.69 -6.11
N PRO A 324 -22.38 -4.87 -6.10
CA PRO A 324 -21.33 -3.84 -6.14
C PRO A 324 -20.99 -3.33 -7.55
N LEU A 325 -20.33 -2.18 -7.60
CA LEU A 325 -19.88 -1.54 -8.84
C LEU A 325 -18.79 -2.35 -9.52
N HIS A 326 -17.82 -2.82 -8.75
CA HIS A 326 -16.72 -3.68 -9.18
C HIS A 326 -16.71 -4.92 -8.30
N ASP A 327 -16.68 -6.09 -8.94
CA ASP A 327 -16.43 -7.36 -8.28
C ASP A 327 -15.06 -7.86 -8.75
N ILE A 328 -14.18 -8.11 -7.79
CA ILE A 328 -12.85 -8.66 -8.03
C ILE A 328 -12.87 -10.03 -8.74
N MET A 329 -13.99 -10.75 -8.66
CA MET A 329 -14.21 -12.02 -9.37
C MET A 329 -14.63 -11.84 -10.83
N GLY A 330 -15.02 -10.63 -11.23
CA GLY A 330 -15.40 -10.34 -12.61
C GLY A 330 -14.22 -10.07 -13.53
N SER A 331 -14.52 -9.89 -14.82
CA SER A 331 -13.53 -9.44 -15.79
C SER A 331 -13.40 -7.92 -15.77
N TYR A 332 -12.17 -7.42 -15.84
CA TYR A 332 -11.88 -5.98 -15.87
C TYR A 332 -10.72 -5.67 -16.81
N GLN A 333 -10.84 -4.60 -17.60
CA GLN A 333 -9.78 -4.16 -18.51
C GLN A 333 -9.81 -2.65 -18.73
N VAL A 334 -8.62 -2.05 -18.84
CA VAL A 334 -8.48 -0.70 -19.40
C VAL A 334 -8.68 -0.79 -20.91
N ILE A 335 -9.60 0.02 -21.44
CA ILE A 335 -9.97 0.03 -22.86
C ILE A 335 -9.41 1.24 -23.61
N ASP A 336 -9.15 2.33 -22.89
CA ASP A 336 -8.51 3.54 -23.42
C ASP A 336 -7.78 4.26 -22.28
N SER A 337 -6.63 4.87 -22.58
CA SER A 337 -5.87 5.64 -21.60
C SER A 337 -4.92 6.63 -22.24
N ASN A 338 -4.73 7.76 -21.57
CA ASN A 338 -3.61 8.67 -21.78
C ASN A 338 -2.98 9.04 -20.43
N ASP A 339 -2.12 10.06 -20.40
CA ASP A 339 -1.37 10.44 -19.18
C ASP A 339 -2.25 10.91 -18.01
N ASN A 340 -3.46 11.39 -18.31
CA ASN A 340 -4.35 12.02 -17.33
C ASN A 340 -5.73 11.36 -17.21
N THR A 341 -6.08 10.44 -18.12
CA THR A 341 -7.39 9.80 -18.16
C THR A 341 -7.27 8.30 -18.41
N ILE A 342 -8.14 7.54 -17.75
CA ILE A 342 -8.29 6.10 -17.97
C ILE A 342 -9.77 5.82 -18.15
N LYS A 343 -10.10 5.14 -19.25
CA LYS A 343 -11.39 4.51 -19.44
C LYS A 343 -11.22 3.01 -19.31
N ALA A 344 -12.03 2.40 -18.46
CA ALA A 344 -12.01 0.97 -18.21
C ALA A 344 -13.41 0.37 -18.25
N GLN A 345 -13.47 -0.92 -18.54
CA GLN A 345 -14.73 -1.67 -18.57
C GLN A 345 -14.59 -2.92 -17.70
N GLY A 346 -15.60 -3.14 -16.86
CA GLY A 346 -15.80 -4.35 -16.09
C GLY A 346 -17.03 -5.12 -16.58
N ALA A 347 -17.00 -6.44 -16.47
CA ALA A 347 -18.16 -7.32 -16.63
C ALA A 347 -18.26 -8.25 -15.42
N TYR A 348 -19.43 -8.26 -14.81
CA TYR A 348 -19.69 -8.86 -13.49
C TYR A 348 -21.00 -9.64 -13.51
N PHE A 349 -21.25 -10.39 -12.44
CA PHE A 349 -22.47 -11.16 -12.23
C PHE A 349 -23.13 -10.76 -10.91
N SER A 350 -24.45 -10.57 -10.95
CA SER A 350 -25.28 -10.41 -9.76
C SER A 350 -26.36 -11.47 -9.74
N SER A 351 -26.60 -12.09 -8.58
CA SER A 351 -27.72 -13.03 -8.41
C SER A 351 -29.09 -12.39 -8.65
N MET A 352 -29.20 -11.06 -8.51
CA MET A 352 -30.46 -10.33 -8.68
C MET A 352 -30.78 -10.00 -10.13
N THR A 353 -29.76 -9.66 -10.93
CA THR A 353 -29.96 -9.09 -12.28
C THR A 353 -29.16 -9.81 -13.38
N GLY A 354 -28.43 -10.87 -13.04
CA GLY A 354 -27.58 -11.60 -13.97
C GLY A 354 -26.29 -10.86 -14.32
N ASN A 355 -25.81 -11.08 -15.54
CA ASN A 355 -24.58 -10.45 -16.04
C ASN A 355 -24.80 -8.97 -16.35
N TYR A 356 -23.87 -8.12 -15.93
CA TYR A 356 -23.90 -6.69 -16.22
C TYR A 356 -22.51 -6.15 -16.53
N LYS A 357 -22.47 -5.00 -17.20
CA LYS A 357 -21.23 -4.30 -17.53
C LYS A 357 -21.23 -2.91 -16.92
N VAL A 358 -20.04 -2.45 -16.53
CA VAL A 358 -19.82 -1.12 -15.99
C VAL A 358 -18.63 -0.50 -16.68
N GLU A 359 -18.78 0.73 -17.16
CA GLU A 359 -17.68 1.56 -17.60
C GLU A 359 -17.31 2.57 -16.54
N TYR A 360 -16.00 2.75 -16.34
CA TYR A 360 -15.43 3.72 -15.42
C TYR A 360 -14.59 4.70 -16.22
N GLU A 361 -14.79 5.99 -15.96
CA GLU A 361 -13.88 7.04 -16.38
C GLU A 361 -13.17 7.56 -15.13
N MET A 362 -11.85 7.62 -15.20
CA MET A 362 -10.98 8.05 -14.12
C MET A 362 -10.06 9.15 -14.61
N ILE A 363 -9.82 10.14 -13.76
CA ILE A 363 -8.85 11.21 -14.04
C ILE A 363 -7.75 11.22 -12.99
N LYS A 364 -6.55 11.57 -13.41
CA LYS A 364 -5.44 11.83 -12.51
C LYS A 364 -5.71 13.11 -11.71
N SER A 365 -5.48 13.08 -10.40
CA SER A 365 -5.71 14.22 -9.52
C SER A 365 -4.67 14.27 -8.40
N GLU A 366 -3.84 15.31 -8.42
CA GLU A 366 -2.86 15.60 -7.37
C GLU A 366 -3.51 15.97 -6.03
N GLN A 367 -4.78 16.38 -6.06
CA GLN A 367 -5.55 16.71 -4.87
C GLN A 367 -6.23 15.48 -4.24
N SER A 368 -6.16 14.31 -4.90
CA SER A 368 -6.76 13.10 -4.35
C SER A 368 -5.99 12.61 -3.12
N SER A 369 -6.71 12.27 -2.06
CA SER A 369 -6.15 11.76 -0.82
C SER A 369 -6.01 10.23 -0.80
N ASN A 370 -6.40 9.55 -1.90
CA ASN A 370 -6.24 8.11 -2.03
C ASN A 370 -4.81 7.74 -2.49
N PRO A 371 -4.33 6.50 -2.24
CA PRO A 371 -2.96 6.10 -2.53
C PRO A 371 -2.57 5.98 -4.01
N TYR A 372 -3.52 6.21 -4.92
CA TYR A 372 -3.34 6.01 -6.36
C TYR A 372 -3.13 7.33 -7.11
N GLY A 373 -3.64 8.45 -6.63
CA GLY A 373 -3.57 9.72 -7.37
C GLY A 373 -4.61 9.84 -8.48
N TRP A 374 -5.67 9.02 -8.46
CA TRP A 374 -6.72 8.96 -9.48
C TRP A 374 -8.11 9.01 -8.85
N VAL A 375 -9.08 9.63 -9.52
CA VAL A 375 -10.47 9.77 -9.06
C VAL A 375 -11.42 9.24 -10.12
N ILE A 376 -12.40 8.44 -9.72
CA ILE A 376 -13.48 7.95 -10.57
C ILE A 376 -14.47 9.09 -10.75
N THR A 377 -14.57 9.62 -11.97
CA THR A 377 -15.40 10.79 -12.27
C THR A 377 -16.76 10.44 -12.83
N LYS A 378 -16.87 9.28 -13.49
CA LYS A 378 -18.10 8.81 -14.10
C LYS A 378 -18.17 7.30 -14.12
N ILE A 379 -19.38 6.79 -13.91
CA ILE A 379 -19.70 5.37 -13.93
C ILE A 379 -20.92 5.20 -14.83
N THR A 380 -20.81 4.30 -15.81
CA THR A 380 -21.92 4.03 -16.74
C THR A 380 -22.28 2.55 -16.66
N HIS A 381 -23.51 2.25 -16.26
CA HIS A 381 -24.03 0.89 -16.30
C HIS A 381 -24.52 0.57 -17.71
N ILE A 382 -24.03 -0.52 -18.26
CA ILE A 382 -24.38 -1.00 -19.60
C ILE A 382 -25.23 -2.24 -19.41
N GLN A 383 -26.56 -2.07 -19.49
CA GLN A 383 -27.45 -3.22 -19.62
C GLN A 383 -27.26 -3.83 -21.01
N LYS A 384 -27.16 -5.16 -21.06
CA LYS A 384 -27.45 -5.92 -22.27
C LYS A 384 -28.91 -6.29 -22.28
#